data_AF-A0A948TVB2-F1
#
_entry.id   AF-A0A948TVB2-F1
#
_cell.length_a   1.000
_cell.length_b   1.000
_cell.length_c   1.000
_cell.angle_alpha   90.00
_cell.angle_beta   90.00
_cell.angle_gamma   90.00
#
_symmetry.space_group_name_H-M   'P 1'
#
loop_
_entity.id
_entity.type
_entity.pdbx_description
1 polymer ?
#
loop_
_entity_poly.entity_id
_entity_poly.type
_entity_poly.pdbx_seq_one_letter_code
_entity_poly.pdbx_strand_id
1 'polypeptide(L)'
;MNASLPTAQAYHPGCFSDASQYQQWRTYAIKTRAGDSDYCTDCTRAYQHQMIKQCRCLHAKTRFFVDCDGYTEGRRPVSERLVNCKKKGRR
;
A
#
# COMPACT_ATOMS: atom_id res chain seq x y z
N MET A 1 -9.02 -39.30 -1.07
CA MET A 1 -7.82 -38.60 -0.56
C MET A 1 -7.86 -37.18 -1.12
N ASN A 2 -8.22 -36.19 -0.30
CA ASN A 2 -8.49 -34.81 -0.70
C ASN A 2 -7.19 -34.10 -1.08
N ALA A 3 -7.02 -33.75 -2.35
CA ALA A 3 -5.99 -32.83 -2.80
C ALA A 3 -6.51 -31.40 -2.61
N SER A 4 -6.23 -30.80 -1.44
CA SER A 4 -6.40 -29.37 -1.24
C SER A 4 -5.43 -28.65 -2.17
N LEU A 5 -5.95 -28.12 -3.28
CA LEU A 5 -5.20 -27.27 -4.20
C LEU A 5 -4.51 -26.14 -3.40
N PRO A 6 -3.24 -25.82 -3.69
CA PRO A 6 -2.58 -24.69 -3.05
C PRO A 6 -3.42 -23.44 -3.34
N THR A 7 -4.04 -22.88 -2.31
CA THR A 7 -4.79 -21.64 -2.39
C THR A 7 -3.89 -20.60 -3.04
N ALA A 8 -4.37 -20.01 -4.14
CA ALA A 8 -3.66 -18.98 -4.89
C ALA A 8 -2.98 -18.04 -3.90
N GLN A 9 -1.64 -17.99 -3.94
CA GLN A 9 -0.85 -17.16 -3.04
C GLN A 9 -1.49 -15.77 -2.98
N ALA A 10 -2.02 -15.45 -1.81
CA ALA A 10 -2.85 -14.28 -1.64
C ALA A 10 -1.95 -13.05 -1.79
N TYR A 11 -1.95 -12.47 -3.00
CA TYR A 11 -1.09 -11.36 -3.35
C TYR A 11 -1.52 -10.11 -2.58
N HIS A 12 -0.56 -9.42 -1.96
CA HIS A 12 -0.78 -8.12 -1.36
C HIS A 12 0.39 -7.16 -1.64
N PRO A 13 0.14 -5.85 -1.73
CA PRO A 13 1.20 -4.86 -1.77
C PRO A 13 2.03 -4.91 -0.49
N GLY A 14 3.34 -4.62 -0.60
CA GLY A 14 4.27 -4.71 0.54
C GLY A 14 3.94 -3.79 1.71
N CYS A 15 3.15 -2.72 1.49
CA CYS A 15 2.64 -1.86 2.56
C CYS A 15 1.62 -2.58 3.46
N PHE A 16 0.90 -3.59 2.96
CA PHE A 16 0.03 -4.43 3.77
C PHE A 16 0.82 -5.53 4.46
N SER A 17 0.47 -5.87 5.70
CA SER A 17 1.19 -6.86 6.51
C SER A 17 0.91 -8.28 6.06
N ASP A 18 -0.28 -8.49 5.51
CA ASP A 18 -0.79 -9.77 5.11
C ASP A 18 -1.91 -9.57 4.08
N ALA A 19 -2.24 -10.65 3.39
CA ALA A 19 -3.24 -10.62 2.34
C ALA A 19 -4.66 -10.38 2.85
N SER A 20 -4.95 -10.81 4.08
CA SER A 20 -6.23 -10.55 4.74
C SER A 20 -6.48 -9.07 4.93
N GLN A 21 -5.46 -8.30 5.32
CA GLN A 21 -5.56 -6.84 5.43
C GLN A 21 -5.84 -6.19 4.07
N TYR A 22 -5.14 -6.62 3.02
CA TYR A 22 -5.36 -6.09 1.68
C TYR A 22 -6.74 -6.45 1.14
N GLN A 23 -7.23 -7.66 1.40
CA GLN A 23 -8.55 -8.10 0.96
C GLN A 23 -9.68 -7.36 1.67
N GLN A 24 -9.51 -7.05 2.97
CA GLN A 24 -10.42 -6.17 3.69
C GLN A 24 -10.46 -4.77 3.05
N TRP A 25 -9.30 -4.15 2.82
CA TRP A 25 -9.23 -2.86 2.15
C TRP A 25 -9.91 -2.92 0.77
N ARG A 26 -9.62 -3.92 -0.06
CA ARG A 26 -10.26 -4.10 -1.37
C ARG A 26 -11.78 -4.22 -1.26
N THR A 27 -12.29 -4.94 -0.26
CA THR A 27 -13.74 -5.10 -0.06
C THR A 27 -14.39 -3.75 0.24
N TYR A 28 -13.75 -2.91 1.06
CA TYR A 28 -14.23 -1.55 1.32
C TYR A 28 -14.08 -0.64 0.11
N ALA A 29 -12.94 -0.69 -0.58
CA ALA A 29 -12.67 0.08 -1.79
C ALA A 29 -13.70 -0.19 -2.89
N ILE A 30 -14.07 -1.46 -3.12
CA ILE A 30 -15.12 -1.83 -4.08
C ILE A 30 -16.47 -1.20 -3.68
N LYS A 31 -16.83 -1.25 -2.38
CA LYS A 31 -18.08 -0.66 -1.88
C LYS A 31 -18.13 0.85 -2.05
N THR A 32 -16.99 1.52 -1.90
CA THR A 32 -16.86 2.99 -2.03
C THR A 32 -16.50 3.44 -3.45
N ARG A 33 -16.34 2.50 -4.40
CA ARG A 33 -15.85 2.74 -5.78
C ARG A 33 -14.45 3.37 -5.87
N ALA A 34 -13.61 3.12 -4.87
CA ALA A 34 -12.19 3.41 -4.96
C ALA A 34 -11.52 2.35 -5.87
N GLY A 35 -10.73 2.81 -6.84
CA GLY A 35 -10.00 1.97 -7.80
C GLY A 35 -8.78 1.25 -7.21
N ASP A 36 -8.16 0.37 -8.00
CA ASP A 36 -7.10 -0.54 -7.51
C ASP A 36 -5.79 0.15 -7.02
N SER A 37 -5.56 1.42 -7.37
CA SER A 37 -4.38 2.19 -6.91
C SER A 37 -4.68 3.15 -5.75
N ASP A 38 -5.91 3.14 -5.25
CA ASP A 38 -6.39 4.15 -4.28
C ASP A 38 -5.98 3.83 -2.84
N TYR A 39 -5.36 2.68 -2.56
CA TYR A 39 -4.78 2.45 -1.23
C TYR A 39 -3.65 3.43 -0.92
N CYS A 40 -2.99 3.97 -1.95
CA CYS A 40 -1.98 5.01 -1.80
C CYS A 40 -2.63 6.39 -1.58
N THR A 41 -3.85 6.61 -2.06
CA THR A 41 -4.60 7.85 -1.84
C THR A 41 -5.21 7.89 -0.45
N ASP A 42 -5.59 6.72 0.07
CA ASP A 42 -6.07 6.48 1.44
C ASP A 42 -4.94 6.35 2.49
N CYS A 43 -3.68 6.36 2.03
CA CYS A 43 -2.53 6.31 2.92
C CYS A 43 -2.40 7.61 3.73
N THR A 44 -1.87 7.53 4.95
CA THR A 44 -1.49 8.71 5.73
C THR A 44 0.01 8.95 5.69
N ARG A 45 0.45 10.20 5.90
CA ARG A 45 1.89 10.53 5.99
C ARG A 45 2.60 9.73 7.09
N ALA A 46 1.93 9.54 8.23
CA ALA A 46 2.46 8.75 9.34
C ALA A 46 2.65 7.27 8.95
N TYR A 47 1.65 6.67 8.29
CA TYR A 47 1.72 5.29 7.82
C TYR A 47 2.77 5.11 6.72
N GLN A 48 2.86 6.03 5.76
CA GLN A 48 3.89 6.00 4.73
C GLN A 48 5.29 6.01 5.34
N HIS A 49 5.56 6.89 6.30
CA HIS A 49 6.85 6.94 7.00
C HIS A 49 7.18 5.62 7.70
N GLN A 50 6.21 4.96 8.35
CA GLN A 50 6.41 3.65 8.95
C GLN A 50 6.76 2.60 7.89
N MET A 51 6.05 2.58 6.77
CA MET A 51 6.28 1.63 5.69
C MET A 51 7.62 1.88 4.97
N ILE A 52 8.06 3.14 4.84
CA ILE A 52 9.38 3.49 4.31
C ILE A 52 10.49 2.98 5.24
N LYS A 53 10.36 3.19 6.56
CA LYS A 53 11.32 2.69 7.56
C LYS A 53 11.45 1.16 7.50
N GLN A 54 10.35 0.46 7.24
CA GLN A 54 10.32 -0.99 7.10
C GLN A 54 10.69 -1.48 5.69
N CYS A 55 11.07 -0.59 4.75
CA CYS A 55 11.33 -0.93 3.35
C CYS A 55 10.13 -1.58 2.62
N ARG A 56 8.90 -1.30 3.08
CA ARG A 56 7.65 -1.88 2.60
C ARG A 56 6.87 -0.99 1.63
N CYS A 57 7.17 0.31 1.63
CA CYS A 57 6.55 1.27 0.71
C CYS A 57 7.28 1.30 -0.64
N LEU A 58 6.60 0.96 -1.73
CA LEU A 58 7.12 1.10 -3.12
C LEU A 58 6.94 2.53 -3.68
N HIS A 59 6.20 3.37 -2.97
CA HIS A 59 5.79 4.72 -3.39
C HIS A 59 6.13 5.76 -2.32
N ALA A 60 7.40 5.83 -1.94
CA ALA A 60 7.87 6.80 -0.93
C ALA A 60 7.72 8.27 -1.38
N LYS A 61 7.50 8.50 -2.68
CA LYS A 61 7.29 9.83 -3.27
C LYS A 61 5.82 10.23 -3.38
N THR A 62 4.88 9.43 -2.86
CA THR A 62 3.49 9.88 -2.70
C THR A 62 3.50 11.18 -1.90
N ARG A 63 2.86 12.22 -2.45
CA ARG A 63 2.75 13.54 -1.81
C ARG A 63 1.39 13.63 -1.15
N PHE A 64 1.34 14.17 0.06
CA PHE A 64 0.08 14.37 0.78
C PHE A 64 -0.33 15.84 0.65
N PHE A 65 -1.58 16.06 0.26
CA PHE A 65 -2.21 17.36 0.18
C PHE A 65 -3.27 17.42 1.26
N VAL A 66 -3.34 18.57 1.94
CA VAL A 66 -4.39 18.85 2.91
C VAL A 66 -5.31 19.86 2.28
N ASP A 67 -6.57 19.49 2.11
CA ASP A 67 -7.61 20.36 1.54
C ASP A 67 -8.11 21.37 2.57
N CYS A 68 -8.90 22.34 2.12
CA CYS A 68 -9.41 23.45 2.93
C CYS A 68 -10.31 22.99 4.10
N ASP A 69 -10.84 21.76 4.04
CA ASP A 69 -11.67 21.12 5.06
C ASP A 69 -10.85 20.26 6.05
N GLY A 70 -9.53 20.18 5.88
CA GLY A 70 -8.63 19.36 6.69
C GLY A 70 -8.53 17.90 6.25
N TYR A 71 -9.17 17.51 5.14
CA TYR A 71 -8.99 16.19 4.55
C TYR A 71 -7.58 16.03 3.99
N THR A 72 -6.92 14.89 4.24
CA THR A 72 -5.59 14.60 3.72
C THR A 72 -5.67 13.54 2.64
N GLU A 73 -5.30 13.89 1.42
CA GLU A 73 -5.24 12.96 0.29
C GLU A 73 -3.80 12.69 -0.15
N GLY A 74 -3.47 11.41 -0.37
CA GLY A 74 -2.21 11.01 -0.99
C GLY A 74 -2.30 11.07 -2.51
N ARG A 75 -1.55 11.95 -3.18
CA ARG A 75 -1.39 11.89 -4.65
C ARG A 75 -0.13 11.14 -5.03
N ARG A 76 -0.30 10.05 -5.77
CA ARG A 76 0.79 9.29 -6.36
C ARG A 76 1.19 9.89 -7.72
N PRO A 77 2.45 10.32 -7.91
CA PRO A 77 2.94 10.65 -9.24
C PRO A 77 3.00 9.38 -10.10
N VAL A 78 2.37 9.41 -11.27
CA VAL A 78 2.21 8.24 -12.18
C VAL A 78 3.56 7.64 -12.59
N SER A 79 4.62 8.45 -12.61
CA SER A 79 5.93 8.12 -13.17
C SER A 79 6.93 7.44 -12.23
N GLU A 80 6.67 7.31 -10.92
CA GLU A 80 7.71 6.89 -9.97
C GLU A 80 7.31 5.68 -9.11
N ARG A 81 7.64 4.50 -9.62
CA ARG A 81 7.78 3.28 -8.81
C ARG A 81 9.23 3.22 -8.34
N LEU A 82 9.48 3.41 -7.05
CA LEU A 82 10.83 3.30 -6.53
C LEU A 82 11.25 1.83 -6.52
N VAL A 83 12.32 1.52 -7.25
CA VAL A 83 12.95 0.21 -7.23
C VAL A 83 13.84 0.14 -6.00
N ASN A 84 13.43 -0.71 -5.06
CA ASN A 84 14.23 -1.28 -3.97
C ASN A 84 14.78 -0.28 -2.94
N CYS A 85 14.19 -0.35 -1.74
CA CYS A 85 14.96 -0.10 -0.52
C CYS A 85 16.17 -1.04 -0.54
N LYS A 86 17.36 -0.54 -0.88
CA LYS A 86 18.61 -1.27 -0.65
C LYS A 86 18.63 -1.54 0.85
N LYS A 87 18.36 -2.80 1.26
CA LYS A 87 18.68 -3.29 2.60
C LYS A 87 20.17 -2.99 2.79
N LYS A 88 20.50 -1.86 3.46
CA LYS A 88 21.88 -1.61 3.84
C LYS A 88 22.22 -2.74 4.81
N GLY A 89 23.06 -3.67 4.33
CA GLY A 89 23.63 -4.71 5.15
C GLY A 89 24.23 -4.05 6.40
N ARG A 90 23.73 -4.46 7.56
CA ARG A 90 24.46 -4.25 8.82
C ARG A 90 25.71 -5.13 8.70
N ARG A 91 26.85 -4.46 8.59
CA ARG A 91 28.18 -5.04 8.76
C ARG A 91 28.59 -4.85 10.20
#